data_AF-A0A0F9EHN7-F1
#
_entry.id   AF-A0A0F9EHN7-F1
#
_cell.length_a   1.000
_cell.length_b   1.000
_cell.length_c   1.000
_cell.angle_alpha   90.00
_cell.angle_beta   90.00
_cell.angle_gamma   90.00
#
_symmetry.space_group_name_H-M   'P 1'
#
loop_
_entity.id
_entity.type
_entity.pdbx_description
1 polymer ?
#
loop_
_entity_poly.entity_id
_entity_poly.type
_entity_poly.pdbx_seq_one_letter_code
_entity_poly.pdbx_strand_id
1 'polypeptide(L)' 'MNSTLRFLVDEALENRDTTLQEFVETGRDNGKNLKTITNDLAYATGIPVSWRTIYRWTRTT' A
#
# COMPACT_ATOMS: atom_id res chain seq x y z
N MET A 1 -5.05 4.97 16.45
CA MET A 1 -4.28 3.72 16.63
C MET A 1 -3.94 3.18 15.24
N ASN A 2 -2.69 3.34 14.81
CA ASN A 2 -2.23 2.69 13.59
C ASN A 2 -2.14 1.19 13.89
N SER A 3 -2.81 0.34 13.12
CA SER A 3 -2.68 -1.10 13.35
C SER A 3 -1.22 -1.50 13.12
N THR A 4 -0.69 -2.45 13.89
CA THR A 4 0.71 -2.94 13.74
C THR A 4 1.04 -3.26 12.28
N LEU A 5 0.06 -3.76 11.52
CA LEU A 5 0.22 -4.03 10.09
C LEU A 5 0.43 -2.76 9.24
N ARG A 6 -0.29 -1.66 9.51
CA ARG A 6 -0.12 -0.41 8.76
C ARG A 6 1.25 0.19 9.00
N PHE A 7 1.70 0.17 10.26
CA PHE A 7 3.03 0.62 10.64
C PHE A 7 4.14 -0.14 9.88
N LEU A 8 4.08 -1.48 9.86
CA LEU A 8 5.06 -2.29 9.14
C LEU A 8 5.08 -2.01 7.62
N VAL A 9 3.90 -1.76 7.04
CA VAL A 9 3.81 -1.38 5.62
C VAL A 9 4.42 -0.01 5.37
N ASP A 10 4.15 0.97 6.23
CA ASP A 10 4.74 2.31 6.12
C ASP A 10 6.27 2.24 6.27
N GLU A 11 6.82 1.51 7.26
CA GLU A 11 8.28 1.33 7.40
C GLU A 11 8.90 0.65 6.17
N ALA A 12 8.23 -0.36 5.60
CA ALA A 12 8.73 -1.05 4.42
C ALA A 12 8.76 -0.16 3.17
N LEU A 13 7.84 0.81 3.07
CA LEU A 13 7.78 1.78 2.00
C LEU A 13 8.72 2.97 2.23
N GLU A 14 8.91 3.39 3.48
CA GLU A 14 9.89 4.43 3.85
C GLU A 14 11.31 4.00 3.48
N ASN A 15 11.66 2.72 3.70
CA ASN A 15 12.92 2.13 3.22
C ASN A 15 13.09 2.15 1.68
N ARG A 16 12.06 2.56 0.95
CA ARG A 16 12.03 2.68 -0.52
C ARG A 16 11.73 4.11 -0.97
N ASP A 17 11.86 5.08 -0.07
CA ASP A 17 11.60 6.49 -0.31
C ASP A 17 10.21 6.77 -0.91
N THR A 18 9.19 6.03 -0.48
CA THR A 18 7.81 6.20 -0.94
C THR A 18 6.81 6.05 0.19
N THR A 19 5.59 6.57 0.00
CA THR A 19 4.47 6.38 0.93
C THR A 19 3.42 5.43 0.36
N LEU A 20 2.55 4.90 1.22
CA LEU A 20 1.42 4.07 0.75
C LEU A 20 0.53 4.84 -0.24
N GLN A 21 0.35 6.14 -0.02
CA GLN A 21 -0.49 6.97 -0.87
C GLN A 21 0.12 7.11 -2.26
N GLU A 22 1.39 7.53 -2.34
CA GLU A 22 2.10 7.67 -3.62
C GLU A 22 2.23 6.34 -4.37
N PHE A 23 2.47 5.23 -3.66
CA PHE A 23 2.53 3.90 -4.26
C PHE A 23 1.20 3.53 -4.94
N VAL A 24 0.09 3.81 -4.27
CA VAL A 24 -1.26 3.51 -4.81
C VAL A 24 -1.63 4.47 -5.94
N GLU A 25 -1.31 5.75 -5.83
CA GLU A 25 -1.54 6.76 -6.86
C GLU A 25 -0.73 6.44 -8.13
N THR A 26 0.57 6.16 -7.99
CA THR A 26 1.43 5.72 -9.09
C THR A 26 0.88 4.48 -9.78
N GLY A 27 0.37 3.51 -9.01
CA GLY A 27 -0.28 2.32 -9.56
C GLY A 27 -1.54 2.67 -10.39
N ARG A 28 -2.37 3.59 -9.90
CA ARG A 28 -3.59 4.05 -10.59
C ARG A 28 -3.26 4.83 -11.86
N ASP A 29 -2.26 5.69 -11.83
CA ASP A 29 -1.80 6.48 -12.98
C ASP A 29 -1.25 5.57 -14.10
N ASN A 30 -0.67 4.43 -13.71
CA ASN A 30 -0.29 3.35 -14.63
C ASN A 30 -1.46 2.46 -15.09
N GLY A 31 -2.71 2.83 -14.78
CA GLY A 31 -3.92 2.10 -15.18
C GLY A 31 -4.17 0.80 -14.41
N LYS A 32 -3.46 0.55 -13.31
CA LYS A 32 -3.64 -0.69 -12.52
C LYS A 32 -4.87 -0.57 -11.61
N ASN A 33 -5.61 -1.66 -11.48
CA ASN A 33 -6.68 -1.76 -10.49
C ASN A 33 -6.12 -2.02 -9.08
N LEU A 34 -6.92 -1.78 -8.05
CA LEU A 34 -6.49 -1.90 -6.65
C LEU A 34 -6.01 -3.30 -6.26
N LYS A 35 -6.54 -4.36 -6.89
CA LYS A 35 -6.11 -5.74 -6.61
C LYS A 35 -4.68 -5.96 -7.12
N THR A 36 -4.37 -5.48 -8.32
CA THR A 36 -3.00 -5.52 -8.87
C THR A 36 -2.05 -4.69 -8.01
N ILE A 37 -2.43 -3.47 -7.64
CA ILE A 37 -1.62 -2.61 -6.76
C ILE A 37 -1.34 -3.29 -5.41
N THR A 38 -2.33 -4.00 -4.86
CA THR A 38 -2.16 -4.74 -3.60
C THR A 38 -1.16 -5.89 -3.74
N ASN A 39 -1.18 -6.61 -4.86
CA ASN A 39 -0.21 -7.66 -5.13
C ASN A 39 1.20 -7.09 -5.30
N ASP A 40 1.33 -5.98 -6.04
CA ASP A 40 2.60 -5.28 -6.22
C ASP A 40 3.14 -4.77 -4.88
N LEU A 41 2.26 -4.26 -4.02
CA LEU A 41 2.61 -3.82 -2.67
C LEU A 41 3.08 -5.00 -1.80
N ALA A 42 2.41 -6.15 -1.87
CA ALA A 42 2.81 -7.33 -1.11
C ALA A 42 4.16 -7.87 -1.61
N TYR A 43 4.40 -7.85 -2.93
CA TYR A 43 5.69 -8.20 -3.51
C TYR A 43 6.78 -7.22 -3.10
N ALA A 44 6.46 -5.93 -3.08
CA ALA A 44 7.35 -4.88 -2.63
C ALA A 44 7.71 -5.04 -1.15
N THR A 45 6.73 -5.08 -0.28
CA THR A 45 6.96 -5.02 1.17
C THR A 45 7.25 -6.38 1.81
N GLY A 46 6.96 -7.48 1.12
CA GLY A 46 6.94 -8.82 1.70
C GLY A 46 5.76 -9.06 2.67
N ILE A 47 4.86 -8.08 2.80
CA ILE A 47 3.76 -8.11 3.77
C ILE A 47 2.45 -8.45 3.04
N PRO A 48 1.80 -9.57 3.35
CA PRO A 48 0.52 -9.91 2.76
C PRO A 48 -0.59 -9.01 3.33
N VAL A 49 -1.14 -8.12 2.48
CA VAL A 49 -2.26 -7.23 2.84
C VAL A 49 -3.43 -7.47 1.90
N SER A 50 -4.66 -7.42 2.43
CA SER A 50 -5.86 -7.52 1.58
C SER A 50 -6.16 -6.20 0.88
N TRP A 51 -6.70 -6.25 -0.33
CA TRP A 51 -7.07 -5.04 -1.08
C TRP A 51 -8.14 -4.21 -0.35
N ARG A 52 -9.00 -4.84 0.47
CA ARG A 52 -9.98 -4.15 1.32
C ARG A 52 -9.30 -3.34 2.42
N THR A 53 -8.19 -3.84 2.96
CA THR A 53 -7.39 -3.14 3.96
C THR A 53 -6.74 -1.90 3.35
N ILE A 54 -6.09 -2.06 2.19
CA ILE A 54 -5.50 -0.93 1.44
C ILE A 54 -6.57 0.10 1.08
N TYR A 55 -7.74 -0.35 0.61
CA TYR A 55 -8.87 0.53 0.31
C TYR A 55 -9.29 1.36 1.51
N ARG A 56 -9.40 0.76 2.71
CA ARG A 56 -9.77 1.48 3.93
C ARG A 56 -8.72 2.51 4.30
N TRP A 57 -7.45 2.13 4.23
CA TRP A 57 -6.32 2.99 4.58
C TRP A 57 -6.15 4.20 3.66
N THR A 58 -6.46 4.04 2.36
CA THR A 58 -6.31 5.09 1.34
C THR A 58 -7.55 5.95 1.15
N ARG A 59 -8.62 5.71 1.90
CA ARG A 59 -9.89 6.45 1.81
C ARG A 59 -10.10 7.43 2.98
N THR A 60 -9.27 7.34 4.02
CA THR A 60 -9.37 8.16 5.25
C THR A 60 -8.40 9.34 5.31
N THR A 61 -7.61 9.58 4.27
CA THR A 61 -6.83 10.81 4.07
C THR A 61 -7.56 11.75 3.14
#